data_AF-A0A536GTR2-F1
#
_entry.id   AF-A0A536GTR2-F1
#
_cell.length_a   1.000
_cell.length_b   1.000
_cell.length_c   1.000
_cell.angle_alpha   90.00
_cell.angle_beta   90.00
_cell.angle_gamma   90.00
#
_symmetry.space_group_name_H-M   'P 1'
#
loop_
_entity.id
_entity.type
_entity.pdbx_description
1 polymer ?
#
loop_
_entity_poly.entity_id
_entity_poly.type
_entity_poly.pdbx_seq_one_letter_code
_entity_poly.pdbx_strand_id
1 'polypeptide(L)'
;MNVAAPVIDDVVAALESQGMTVEQYYAELGWGQQELSVRHAPALQAADHHILYRETVRGVALKHGLYASFAPKPWGDQAGNGCHLHFSGWNRDRTVNRFYEADGEFNLSMLARS
;
A
#
# COMPACT_ATOMS: atom_id res chain seq x y z
N MET A 1 -2.23 -14.94 -21.86
CA MET A 1 -1.01 -14.16 -21.53
C MET A 1 -1.35 -13.23 -20.39
N ASN A 2 -0.56 -13.23 -19.31
CA ASN A 2 -0.75 -12.30 -18.19
C ASN A 2 -0.22 -10.92 -18.60
N VAL A 3 -1.10 -10.08 -19.15
CA VAL A 3 -0.76 -8.74 -19.64
C VAL A 3 -0.31 -7.78 -18.53
N ALA A 4 -0.63 -8.08 -17.26
CA ALA A 4 -0.25 -7.24 -16.12
C ALA A 4 1.18 -7.49 -15.65
N ALA A 5 1.70 -8.72 -15.77
CA ALA A 5 3.00 -9.10 -15.19
C ALA A 5 4.15 -8.16 -15.59
N PRO A 6 4.37 -7.83 -16.88
CA PRO A 6 5.48 -6.95 -17.26
C PRO A 6 5.35 -5.53 -16.68
N VAL A 7 4.11 -5.04 -16.55
CA VAL A 7 3.82 -3.71 -15.98
C VAL A 7 4.13 -3.73 -14.48
N ILE A 8 3.70 -4.78 -13.78
CA ILE A 8 3.91 -4.93 -12.35
C ILE A 8 5.39 -5.13 -12.01
N ASP A 9 6.12 -5.93 -12.78
CA ASP A 9 7.57 -6.11 -12.60
C ASP A 9 8.31 -4.77 -12.69
N ASP A 10 7.95 -3.94 -13.66
CA ASP A 10 8.51 -2.59 -13.81
C ASP A 10 8.09 -1.63 -12.68
N VAL A 11 6.86 -1.75 -12.18
CA VAL A 11 6.39 -0.97 -11.01
C VAL A 11 7.20 -1.36 -9.79
N VAL A 12 7.37 -2.66 -9.52
CA VAL A 12 8.16 -3.16 -8.39
C VAL A 12 9.60 -2.67 -8.50
N ALA A 13 10.25 -2.83 -9.66
CA ALA A 13 11.61 -2.36 -9.87
C ALA A 13 11.76 -0.85 -9.64
N ALA A 14 10.81 -0.04 -10.12
CA ALA A 14 10.79 1.40 -9.90
C ALA A 14 10.66 1.77 -8.42
N LEU A 15 9.72 1.15 -7.70
CA LEU A 15 9.51 1.40 -6.26
C LEU A 15 10.74 0.98 -5.43
N GLU A 16 11.33 -0.18 -5.70
CA GLU A 16 12.54 -0.64 -5.03
C GLU A 16 13.72 0.31 -5.27
N SER A 17 13.89 0.82 -6.50
CA SER A 17 14.92 1.83 -6.80
C SER A 17 14.75 3.15 -6.06
N GLN A 18 13.52 3.44 -5.61
CA GLN A 18 13.16 4.62 -4.81
C GLN A 18 13.25 4.35 -3.30
N GLY A 19 13.68 3.15 -2.89
CA GLY A 19 13.79 2.75 -1.49
C GLY A 19 12.45 2.33 -0.87
N MET A 20 11.44 2.05 -1.68
CA MET A 20 10.14 1.54 -1.22
C MET A 20 10.05 0.03 -1.44
N THR A 21 10.32 -0.75 -0.40
CA THR A 21 10.25 -2.21 -0.51
C THR A 21 8.81 -2.68 -0.67
N VAL A 22 8.54 -3.45 -1.72
CA VAL A 22 7.27 -4.13 -1.95
C VAL A 22 7.26 -5.43 -1.15
N GLU A 23 6.30 -5.59 -0.25
CA GLU A 23 6.21 -6.78 0.61
C GLU A 23 5.27 -7.84 0.04
N GLN A 24 4.23 -7.42 -0.67
CA GLN A 24 3.23 -8.30 -1.27
C GLN A 24 2.71 -7.71 -2.57
N TYR A 25 2.37 -8.59 -3.50
CA TYR A 25 1.64 -8.25 -4.72
C TYR A 25 0.65 -9.36 -5.02
N TYR A 26 -0.57 -8.98 -5.42
CA TYR A 26 -1.56 -9.90 -5.95
C TYR A 26 -2.57 -9.18 -6.85
N ALA A 27 -3.16 -9.96 -7.76
CA ALA A 27 -4.30 -9.50 -8.54
C ALA A 27 -5.55 -9.48 -7.66
N GLU A 28 -6.34 -8.43 -7.80
CA GLU A 28 -7.55 -8.19 -7.02
C GLU A 28 -8.82 -8.60 -7.79
N LEU A 29 -9.97 -8.50 -7.13
CA LEU A 29 -11.24 -9.01 -7.66
C LEU A 29 -11.71 -8.28 -8.94
N GLY A 30 -11.45 -6.98 -9.05
CA GLY A 30 -11.88 -6.15 -10.18
C GLY A 30 -11.05 -6.39 -11.45
N TRP A 31 -11.62 -6.05 -12.60
CA TRP A 31 -10.92 -6.21 -13.89
C TRP A 31 -9.62 -5.40 -13.94
N GLY A 32 -8.50 -6.09 -14.16
CA GLY A 32 -7.19 -5.45 -14.21
C GLY A 32 -6.75 -4.82 -12.89
N GLN A 33 -7.48 -5.06 -11.79
CA GLN A 33 -7.17 -4.52 -10.47
C GLN A 33 -5.96 -5.23 -9.87
N GLN A 34 -5.00 -4.47 -9.38
CA GLN A 34 -3.75 -4.95 -8.82
C GLN A 34 -3.53 -4.29 -7.46
N GLU A 35 -3.05 -5.06 -6.48
CA GLU A 35 -2.64 -4.55 -5.18
C GLU A 35 -1.15 -4.82 -4.96
N LEU A 36 -0.43 -3.79 -4.51
CA LEU A 36 0.92 -3.91 -3.98
C LEU A 36 0.96 -3.26 -2.59
N SER A 37 1.47 -3.97 -1.60
CA SER A 37 1.73 -3.42 -0.27
C SER A 37 3.20 -3.04 -0.15
N VAL A 38 3.49 -1.84 0.34
CA VAL A 38 4.85 -1.38 0.61
C VAL A 38 5.14 -1.40 2.10
N ARG A 39 6.40 -1.67 2.46
CA ARG A 39 6.85 -1.69 3.85
C ARG A 39 6.53 -0.38 4.57
N HIS A 40 6.13 -0.50 5.82
CA HIS A 40 5.84 0.65 6.68
C HIS A 40 7.04 1.60 6.83
N ALA A 41 6.75 2.87 7.08
CA ALA A 41 7.72 3.92 7.35
C ALA A 41 7.22 4.83 8.50
N PRO A 42 8.07 5.69 9.08
CA PRO A 42 7.61 6.76 9.97
C PRO A 42 6.51 7.59 9.33
N ALA A 43 5.53 8.06 10.12
CA ALA A 43 4.26 8.59 9.61
C ALA A 43 4.37 9.61 8.46
N LEU A 44 5.24 10.62 8.60
CA LEU A 44 5.44 11.62 7.54
C LEU A 44 6.02 11.00 6.26
N GLN A 45 7.06 10.18 6.41
CA GLN A 45 7.66 9.48 5.28
C GLN A 45 6.67 8.51 4.62
N ALA A 46 5.80 7.85 5.39
CA ALA A 46 4.76 7.00 4.85
C ALA A 46 3.75 7.77 3.99
N ALA A 47 3.42 9.01 4.38
CA ALA A 47 2.57 9.90 3.56
C ALA A 47 3.28 10.31 2.26
N ASP A 48 4.57 10.65 2.32
CA ASP A 48 5.38 10.97 1.13
C ASP A 48 5.48 9.76 0.20
N HIS A 49 5.75 8.58 0.76
CA HIS A 49 5.77 7.31 0.03
C HIS A 49 4.43 7.02 -0.65
N HIS A 50 3.30 7.32 -0.02
CA HIS A 50 1.99 7.09 -0.64
C HIS A 50 1.78 7.96 -1.89
N ILE A 51 2.23 9.22 -1.86
CA ILE A 51 2.20 10.10 -3.04
C ILE A 51 3.12 9.53 -4.13
N LEU A 52 4.37 9.23 -3.77
CA LEU A 52 5.37 8.70 -4.70
C LEU A 52 4.90 7.39 -5.33
N TYR A 53 4.31 6.49 -4.55
CA TYR A 53 3.75 5.23 -5.02
C TYR A 53 2.75 5.44 -6.16
N ARG A 54 1.77 6.34 -5.96
CA ARG A 54 0.72 6.60 -6.96
C ARG A 54 1.30 7.20 -8.24
N GLU A 55 2.23 8.13 -8.10
CA GLU A 55 2.87 8.77 -9.26
C GLU A 55 3.81 7.80 -10.01
N THR A 56 4.55 6.95 -9.28
CA THR A 56 5.39 5.90 -9.88
C THR A 56 4.54 4.89 -10.65
N VAL A 57 3.44 4.40 -10.06
CA VAL A 57 2.51 3.47 -10.73
C VAL A 57 1.93 4.10 -12.00
N ARG A 58 1.47 5.36 -11.94
CA ARG A 58 0.98 6.10 -13.12
C ARG A 58 2.06 6.26 -14.19
N GLY A 59 3.27 6.63 -13.78
CA GLY A 59 4.40 6.84 -14.69
C GLY A 59 4.82 5.56 -15.39
N VAL A 60 4.88 4.43 -14.68
CA VAL A 60 5.17 3.13 -15.29
C VAL A 60 4.03 2.68 -16.20
N ALA A 61 2.77 2.74 -15.75
CA ALA A 61 1.63 2.38 -16.58
C ALA A 61 1.61 3.16 -17.91
N LEU A 62 1.92 4.46 -17.86
CA LEU A 62 2.00 5.30 -19.06
C LEU A 62 3.07 4.83 -20.05
N LYS A 63 4.24 4.35 -19.58
CA LYS A 63 5.29 3.79 -20.45
C LYS A 63 4.83 2.52 -21.17
N HIS A 64 3.90 1.79 -20.58
CA HIS A 64 3.25 0.61 -21.17
C HIS A 64 2.02 0.96 -22.02
N GLY A 65 1.71 2.25 -22.23
CA GLY A 65 0.53 2.68 -22.98
C GLY A 65 -0.79 2.47 -22.23
N LEU A 66 -0.73 2.35 -20.90
CA LEU A 66 -1.87 2.11 -20.02
C LEU A 66 -2.15 3.34 -19.13
N TYR A 67 -3.33 3.34 -18.50
CA TYR A 67 -3.72 4.34 -17.51
C TYR A 67 -4.03 3.67 -16.17
N ALA A 68 -3.27 4.02 -15.12
CA ALA A 68 -3.54 3.56 -13.76
C ALA A 68 -4.53 4.50 -13.05
N SER A 69 -5.70 3.96 -12.66
CA SER A 69 -6.71 4.70 -11.91
C SER A 69 -6.71 4.30 -10.43
N PHE A 70 -6.65 5.31 -9.57
CA PHE A 70 -6.83 5.19 -8.11
C PHE A 70 -8.20 5.73 -7.67
N ALA A 71 -9.15 5.89 -8.60
CA ALA A 71 -10.51 6.27 -8.25
C ALA A 71 -11.11 5.16 -7.35
N PRO A 72 -11.90 5.48 -6.31
CA PRO A 72 -12.47 4.47 -5.42
C PRO A 72 -13.40 3.47 -6.13
N LYS A 73 -14.00 3.88 -7.26
CA LYS A 73 -14.92 3.06 -8.03
C LYS A 73 -14.69 3.29 -9.54
N PRO A 74 -13.65 2.66 -10.13
CA PRO A 74 -13.29 2.87 -11.53
C PRO A 74 -14.33 2.28 -12.49
N TRP A 75 -14.98 1.18 -12.11
CA TRP A 75 -16.13 0.59 -12.81
C TRP A 75 -17.31 0.48 -11.85
N GLY A 76 -18.51 0.86 -12.31
CA GLY A 76 -19.70 0.88 -11.47
C GLY A 76 -20.14 -0.51 -10.98
N ASP A 77 -19.84 -1.54 -11.77
CA ASP A 77 -20.27 -2.93 -11.59
C ASP A 77 -19.17 -3.87 -11.07
N GLN A 78 -17.92 -3.40 -10.91
CA GLN A 78 -16.79 -4.21 -10.40
C GLN A 78 -16.39 -3.83 -8.97
N ALA A 79 -15.43 -4.53 -8.38
CA ALA A 79 -14.85 -4.16 -7.08
C ALA A 79 -14.29 -2.72 -7.09
N GLY A 80 -14.31 -2.09 -5.91
CA GLY A 80 -13.75 -0.74 -5.71
C GLY A 80 -12.27 -0.80 -5.32
N ASN A 81 -11.59 0.34 -5.41
CA ASN A 81 -10.22 0.50 -4.93
C ASN A 81 -10.22 1.07 -3.50
N GLY A 82 -9.64 0.31 -2.58
CA GLY A 82 -9.36 0.74 -1.21
C GLY A 82 -7.97 1.36 -1.06
N CYS A 83 -7.71 1.90 0.13
CA CYS A 83 -6.38 2.30 0.57
C CYS A 83 -6.25 1.98 2.06
N HIS A 84 -6.03 0.70 2.37
CA HIS A 84 -5.90 0.25 3.75
C HIS A 84 -4.63 0.85 4.37
N LEU A 85 -4.76 1.42 5.57
CA LEU A 85 -3.63 1.97 6.32
C LEU A 85 -3.41 1.14 7.57
N HIS A 86 -2.23 0.53 7.66
CA HIS A 86 -1.77 -0.17 8.85
C HIS A 86 -0.91 0.78 9.65
N PHE A 87 -1.21 0.97 10.93
CA PHE A 87 -0.46 1.88 11.80
C PHE A 87 -0.26 1.27 13.19
N SER A 88 0.84 1.66 13.82
CA SER A 88 1.18 1.24 15.19
C SER A 88 1.82 2.41 15.93
N GLY A 89 1.51 2.53 17.21
CA GLY A 89 2.11 3.52 18.10
C GLY A 89 3.28 2.92 18.87
N TRP A 90 4.42 3.59 18.90
CA TRP A 90 5.62 3.09 19.58
C TRP A 90 6.14 4.12 20.59
N ASN A 91 6.89 3.66 21.58
CA ASN A 91 7.70 4.55 22.42
C ASN A 91 8.78 5.28 21.60
N ARG A 92 9.38 6.30 22.20
CA ARG A 92 10.33 7.21 21.50
C ARG A 92 11.54 6.48 20.92
N ASP A 93 12.01 5.45 21.59
CA ASP A 93 13.11 4.56 21.22
C ASP A 93 12.70 3.42 20.27
N ARG A 94 11.40 3.31 19.94
CA ARG A 94 10.84 2.31 19.00
C ARG A 94 11.12 0.85 19.38
N THR A 95 11.15 0.57 20.68
CA THR A 95 11.38 -0.78 21.24
C THR A 95 10.10 -1.44 21.75
N VAL A 96 9.07 -0.65 22.07
CA VAL A 96 7.80 -1.14 22.64
C VAL A 96 6.63 -0.57 21.85
N ASN A 97 5.84 -1.45 21.24
CA ASN A 97 4.54 -1.12 20.65
C ASN A 97 3.56 -0.78 21.78
N ARG A 98 3.10 0.47 21.82
CA ARG A 98 2.18 1.02 22.82
C ARG A 98 0.71 0.72 22.52
N PHE A 99 0.41 0.18 21.34
CA PHE A 99 -0.94 -0.23 20.97
C PHE A 99 -1.27 -1.66 21.36
N TYR A 100 -0.26 -2.48 21.63
CA TYR A 100 -0.44 -3.87 22.04
C TYR A 100 -0.54 -4.00 23.56
N GLU A 101 -1.55 -4.72 24.04
CA GLU A 101 -1.71 -5.12 25.44
C GLU A 101 -2.32 -6.52 25.47
N ALA A 102 -1.63 -7.50 26.05
CA ALA A 102 -1.97 -8.92 25.89
C ALA A 102 -3.31 -9.31 26.52
N ASP A 103 -3.69 -8.65 27.60
CA ASP A 103 -4.95 -8.79 28.34
C ASP A 103 -5.99 -7.72 27.96
N GLY A 104 -5.65 -6.84 27.02
CA GLY A 104 -6.56 -5.86 26.45
C GLY A 104 -7.61 -6.51 25.53
N GLU A 105 -8.78 -5.89 25.43
CA GLU A 105 -9.79 -6.29 24.45
C GLU A 105 -9.22 -6.22 23.03
N PHE A 106 -9.38 -7.28 22.23
CA PHE A 106 -8.75 -7.45 20.91
C PHE A 106 -7.21 -7.36 20.91
N ASN A 107 -6.59 -7.54 22.09
CA ASN A 107 -5.16 -7.36 22.34
C ASN A 107 -4.70 -5.90 22.15
N LEU A 108 -5.62 -4.95 22.33
CA LEU A 108 -5.38 -3.52 22.16
C LEU A 108 -5.33 -2.80 23.51
N SER A 109 -4.32 -1.95 23.67
CA SER A 109 -4.19 -1.09 24.84
C SER A 109 -5.31 -0.05 24.90
N MET A 110 -5.51 0.58 26.06
CA MET A 110 -6.43 1.73 26.16
C MET A 110 -6.10 2.84 25.15
N LEU A 111 -4.80 3.08 24.88
CA LEU A 111 -4.36 4.09 23.92
C LEU A 111 -4.74 3.74 22.47
N ALA A 112 -4.78 2.45 22.12
CA ALA A 112 -5.16 2.03 20.77
C ALA A 112 -6.67 2.05 20.53
N ARG A 113 -7.48 2.04 21.60
CA ARG A 113 -8.95 2.01 21.54
C ARG A 113 -9.61 3.37 21.73
N SER A 114 -8.85 4.39 22.15
CA SER A 114 -9.35 5.75 22.43
C SER A 114 -9.54 6.59 21.18
#